data_AF-A0A9X3ALA8-F1
#
_entry.id   AF-A0A9X3ALA8-F1
#
_cell.length_a   1.000
_cell.length_b   1.000
_cell.length_c   1.000
_cell.angle_alpha   90.00
_cell.angle_beta   90.00
_cell.angle_gamma   90.00
#
_symmetry.space_group_name_H-M   'P 1'
#
loop_
_entity.id
_entity.type
_entity.pdbx_description
1 polymer ?
#
loop_
_entity_poly.entity_id
_entity_poly.type
_entity_poly.pdbx_seq_one_letter_code
_entity_poly.pdbx_strand_id
1 'polypeptide(L)'
;MERSDIQGSIVTVIPQHTILWAVDALVQNLSADEITSLRVRSGEHLAAIITTAFMFSTPTEIDSSGGADLVFDVAAASDSSTAKMLTAGAKLAAFEAKSITGDFRRFDAQLDQMRQRGEDTSNTWHEVTVKSANTILNEARPQILRARDQLLKKVAPTDSRNVFLLVHPLDQLAIECVDDNPVIGHLLDPIDYLDDVDTLWVLWVPDHLTVWSTKRQAWINLIFAGTLENERPIETGVFSLLQTAESEFLTKTGNVNGSPYMFAFSSGEDGEYDA
;
A
#
# COMPACT_ATOMS: atom_id res chain seq x y z
N MET A 1 -6.49 -26.40 -31.70
CA MET A 1 -7.34 -26.04 -30.56
C MET A 1 -6.53 -25.03 -29.77
N GLU A 2 -6.73 -23.75 -30.09
CA GLU A 2 -6.06 -22.64 -29.43
C GLU A 2 -6.51 -22.61 -27.97
N ARG A 3 -5.55 -22.54 -27.04
CA ARG A 3 -5.84 -22.19 -25.64
C ARG A 3 -6.01 -20.68 -25.55
N SER A 4 -7.10 -20.15 -26.09
CA SER A 4 -7.67 -18.89 -25.61
C SER A 4 -8.60 -19.23 -24.45
N ASP A 5 -8.66 -18.39 -23.43
CA ASP A 5 -9.60 -18.43 -22.30
C ASP A 5 -9.13 -19.15 -21.03
N ILE A 6 -7.84 -19.04 -20.68
CA ILE A 6 -7.51 -18.97 -19.24
C ILE A 6 -7.31 -17.49 -18.90
N GLN A 7 -8.37 -16.84 -18.41
CA GLN A 7 -8.26 -15.58 -17.69
C GLN A 7 -7.61 -15.90 -16.34
N GLY A 8 -6.37 -15.48 -16.15
CA GLY A 8 -5.60 -15.76 -14.94
C GLY A 8 -4.79 -14.54 -14.54
N SER A 9 -4.44 -14.45 -13.26
CA SER A 9 -3.57 -13.39 -12.75
C SER A 9 -2.18 -13.90 -12.46
N ILE A 10 -1.19 -13.03 -12.61
CA ILE A 10 0.16 -13.30 -12.13
C ILE A 10 0.15 -13.14 -10.60
N VAL A 11 0.77 -14.07 -9.90
CA VAL A 11 0.97 -14.01 -8.44
C VAL A 11 2.46 -14.05 -8.16
N THR A 12 2.94 -13.09 -7.38
CA THR A 12 4.31 -13.05 -6.85
C THR A 12 4.23 -13.21 -5.34
N VAL A 13 4.81 -14.29 -4.83
CA VAL A 13 4.91 -14.52 -3.39
C VAL A 13 6.21 -13.90 -2.88
N ILE A 14 6.11 -13.10 -1.83
CA ILE A 14 7.23 -12.44 -1.17
C ILE A 14 7.38 -13.05 0.22
N PRO A 15 8.61 -13.38 0.68
CA PRO A 15 8.80 -13.92 2.02
C PRO A 15 8.33 -12.94 3.10
N GLN A 16 7.65 -13.43 4.13
CA GLN A 16 7.08 -12.57 5.17
C GLN A 16 8.15 -11.77 5.92
N HIS A 17 9.33 -12.35 6.15
CA HIS A 17 10.41 -11.68 6.86
C HIS A 17 10.88 -10.39 6.18
N THR A 18 10.68 -10.22 4.87
CA THR A 18 11.14 -9.02 4.16
C THR A 18 10.37 -7.78 4.58
N ILE A 19 9.12 -7.92 5.04
CA ILE A 19 8.32 -6.77 5.52
C ILE A 19 8.89 -6.23 6.84
N LEU A 20 9.28 -7.10 7.77
CA LEU A 20 9.86 -6.70 9.05
C LEU A 20 11.31 -6.24 8.87
N TRP A 21 12.07 -6.90 7.99
CA TRP A 21 13.39 -6.41 7.57
C TRP A 21 13.29 -4.99 7.00
N ALA A 22 12.26 -4.68 6.20
CA ALA A 22 12.08 -3.34 5.64
C ALA A 22 11.88 -2.28 6.74
N VAL A 23 11.15 -2.60 7.80
CA VAL A 23 11.01 -1.73 8.98
C VAL A 23 12.37 -1.42 9.60
N ASP A 24 13.17 -2.46 9.86
CA ASP A 24 14.53 -2.31 10.40
C ASP A 24 15.43 -1.49 9.47
N ALA A 25 15.39 -1.80 8.18
CA ALA A 25 16.21 -1.12 7.18
C ALA A 25 15.88 0.36 7.10
N LEU A 26 14.58 0.74 7.07
CA LEU A 26 14.15 2.13 7.06
C LEU A 26 14.62 2.86 8.32
N VAL A 27 14.41 2.29 9.51
CA VAL A 27 14.80 2.91 10.78
C VAL A 27 16.32 3.09 10.90
N GLN A 28 17.11 2.15 10.37
CA GLN A 28 18.57 2.18 10.47
C GLN A 28 19.24 3.09 9.45
N ASN A 29 18.66 3.26 8.26
CA ASN A 29 19.31 3.94 7.15
C ASN A 29 18.75 5.34 6.86
N LEU A 30 17.55 5.66 7.34
CA LEU A 30 16.98 6.99 7.19
C LEU A 30 17.27 7.86 8.41
N SER A 31 17.46 9.16 8.16
CA SER A 31 17.55 10.14 9.23
C SER A 31 16.19 10.35 9.92
N ALA A 32 16.21 10.91 11.13
CA ALA A 32 14.98 11.23 11.86
C ALA A 32 14.07 12.21 11.09
N ASP A 33 14.65 13.15 10.35
CA ASP A 33 13.91 14.13 9.56
C ASP A 33 13.19 13.46 8.37
N GLU A 34 13.86 12.52 7.70
CA GLU A 34 13.29 11.71 6.62
C GLU A 34 12.20 10.76 7.13
N ILE A 35 12.40 10.14 8.29
CA ILE A 35 11.36 9.33 8.94
C ILE A 35 10.14 10.19 9.28
N THR A 36 10.36 11.41 9.76
CA THR A 36 9.27 12.34 10.13
C THR A 36 8.51 12.86 8.89
N SER A 37 9.17 12.95 7.74
CA SER A 37 8.50 13.36 6.49
C SER A 37 7.58 12.30 5.91
N LEU A 38 7.77 11.02 6.26
CA LEU A 38 6.84 9.93 5.92
C LEU A 38 5.52 10.08 6.69
N ARG A 39 4.50 10.62 6.02
CA ARG A 39 3.24 10.96 6.67
C ARG A 39 2.40 9.72 6.98
N VAL A 40 2.25 9.45 8.28
CA VAL A 40 1.43 8.35 8.79
C VAL A 40 -0.03 8.45 8.35
N ARG A 41 -0.67 9.62 8.45
CA ARG A 41 -2.11 9.74 8.11
C ARG A 41 -2.41 9.56 6.62
N SER A 42 -1.47 9.84 5.71
CA SER A 42 -1.65 9.57 4.27
C SER A 42 -1.19 8.16 3.88
N GLY A 43 -0.50 7.45 4.79
CA GLY A 43 0.04 6.10 4.59
C GLY A 43 1.31 6.06 3.72
N GLU A 44 2.02 7.18 3.61
CA GLU A 44 3.31 7.23 2.90
C GLU A 44 4.34 6.30 3.56
N HIS A 45 4.28 6.10 4.87
CA HIS A 45 5.12 5.11 5.58
C HIS A 45 4.81 3.66 5.18
N LEU A 46 3.54 3.31 4.95
CA LEU A 46 3.16 1.97 4.46
C LEU A 46 3.71 1.74 3.05
N ALA A 47 3.61 2.75 2.17
CA ALA A 47 4.21 2.70 0.85
C ALA A 47 5.74 2.50 0.96
N ALA A 48 6.41 3.23 1.85
CA ALA A 48 7.84 3.06 2.09
C ALA A 48 8.19 1.64 2.56
N ILE A 49 7.50 1.09 3.57
CA ILE A 49 7.72 -0.28 4.07
C ILE A 49 7.56 -1.30 2.93
N ILE A 50 6.45 -1.25 2.19
CA ILE A 50 6.14 -2.20 1.11
C ILE A 50 7.16 -2.10 -0.03
N THR A 51 7.44 -0.89 -0.50
CA THR A 51 8.40 -0.68 -1.59
C THR A 51 9.81 -1.05 -1.17
N THR A 52 10.24 -0.79 0.06
CA THR A 52 11.53 -1.28 0.59
C THR A 52 11.57 -2.80 0.65
N ALA A 53 10.52 -3.45 1.17
CA ALA A 53 10.44 -4.91 1.20
C ALA A 53 10.52 -5.52 -0.20
N PHE A 54 9.88 -4.89 -1.19
CA PHE A 54 9.88 -5.36 -2.57
C PHE A 54 11.21 -5.08 -3.29
N MET A 55 11.71 -3.84 -3.21
CA MET A 55 12.97 -3.41 -3.82
C MET A 55 14.19 -4.05 -3.17
N PHE A 56 14.01 -4.60 -1.96
CA PHE A 56 15.09 -5.13 -1.13
C PHE A 56 16.22 -4.11 -0.91
N SER A 57 15.83 -2.84 -0.84
CA SER A 57 16.70 -1.69 -0.59
C SER A 57 15.88 -0.55 0.02
N THR A 58 16.52 0.33 0.79
CA THR A 58 15.88 1.55 1.30
C THR A 58 15.86 2.63 0.22
N PRO A 59 14.92 3.59 0.29
CA PRO A 59 14.96 4.73 -0.62
C PRO A 59 16.26 5.52 -0.42
N THR A 60 16.85 5.97 -1.52
CA THR A 60 18.00 6.88 -1.52
C THR A 60 17.58 8.33 -1.29
N GLU A 61 16.33 8.67 -1.61
CA GLU A 61 15.74 9.98 -1.35
C GLU A 61 14.27 9.83 -0.92
N ILE A 62 13.85 10.67 0.02
CA ILE A 62 12.46 10.86 0.45
C ILE A 62 12.13 12.35 0.25
N ASP A 63 10.97 12.66 -0.35
CA ASP A 63 10.66 14.04 -0.71
C ASP A 63 10.68 14.99 0.50
N SER A 64 11.70 15.84 0.50
CA SER A 64 11.85 16.99 1.40
C SER A 64 11.98 18.32 0.64
N SER A 65 11.98 18.30 -0.69
CA SER A 65 12.32 19.47 -1.53
C SER A 65 11.56 19.59 -2.87
N GLY A 66 10.44 18.88 -3.01
CA GLY A 66 9.58 18.88 -4.20
C GLY A 66 9.89 17.76 -5.21
N GLY A 67 10.67 16.75 -4.80
CA GLY A 67 10.98 15.54 -5.56
C GLY A 67 9.85 14.51 -5.55
N ALA A 68 10.09 13.30 -6.06
CA ALA A 68 9.15 12.19 -5.91
C ALA A 68 9.15 11.72 -4.44
N ASP A 69 8.00 11.22 -3.95
CA ASP A 69 7.83 10.89 -2.53
C ASP A 69 8.89 9.88 -2.04
N LEU A 70 9.22 8.87 -2.87
CA LEU A 70 10.28 7.90 -2.61
C LEU A 70 11.11 7.67 -3.89
N VAL A 71 12.44 7.60 -3.77
CA VAL A 71 13.34 7.25 -4.89
C VAL A 71 14.26 6.12 -4.47
N PHE A 72 14.40 5.10 -5.31
CA PHE A 72 15.27 3.94 -5.08
C PHE A 72 16.32 3.83 -6.17
N ASP A 73 17.54 3.44 -5.80
CA ASP A 73 18.54 2.97 -6.76
C ASP A 73 18.23 1.53 -7.19
N VAL A 74 17.97 1.35 -8.48
CA VAL A 74 17.64 0.04 -9.07
C VAL A 74 18.85 -0.89 -9.08
N ALA A 75 20.08 -0.36 -9.13
CA ALA A 75 21.29 -1.18 -9.09
C ALA A 75 21.53 -1.78 -7.69
N ALA A 76 21.02 -1.12 -6.65
CA ALA A 76 21.08 -1.61 -5.27
C ALA A 76 20.03 -2.71 -4.98
N ALA A 77 18.96 -2.79 -5.79
CA ALA A 77 17.97 -3.86 -5.71
C ALA A 77 18.55 -5.16 -6.29
N SER A 78 18.91 -6.11 -5.43
CA SER A 78 19.56 -7.36 -5.84
C SER A 78 18.62 -8.31 -6.63
N ASP A 79 19.15 -8.82 -7.75
CA ASP A 79 18.71 -9.88 -8.68
C ASP A 79 17.20 -10.11 -9.07
N SER A 80 16.93 -9.72 -10.32
CA SER A 80 16.08 -10.26 -11.41
C SER A 80 14.55 -10.46 -11.36
N SER A 81 13.82 -10.35 -10.25
CA SER A 81 12.33 -10.38 -10.31
C SER A 81 11.70 -8.98 -10.28
N THR A 82 12.23 -8.13 -9.41
CA THR A 82 11.92 -6.71 -9.21
C THR A 82 12.15 -5.88 -10.47
N ALA A 83 13.33 -6.03 -11.08
CA ALA A 83 13.70 -5.33 -12.32
C ALA A 83 12.80 -5.66 -13.52
N LYS A 84 12.08 -6.80 -13.49
CA LYS A 84 11.17 -7.17 -14.60
C LYS A 84 9.87 -6.38 -14.60
N MET A 85 9.53 -5.70 -13.51
CA MET A 85 8.35 -4.84 -13.41
C MET A 85 8.66 -3.37 -13.72
N LEU A 86 9.93 -2.98 -13.64
CA LEU A 86 10.41 -1.62 -13.88
C LEU A 86 10.81 -1.39 -15.36
N THR A 87 11.00 -0.11 -15.72
CA THR A 87 11.60 0.27 -17.01
C THR A 87 12.97 -0.41 -17.17
N ALA A 88 13.19 -1.03 -18.34
CA ALA A 88 14.45 -1.71 -18.62
C ALA A 88 15.61 -0.72 -18.70
N GLY A 89 16.66 -0.96 -17.92
CA GLY A 89 17.83 -0.09 -17.85
C GLY A 89 17.62 1.20 -17.06
N ALA A 90 16.48 1.34 -16.36
CA ALA A 90 16.27 2.42 -15.40
C ALA A 90 17.34 2.36 -14.31
N LYS A 91 17.89 3.52 -13.95
CA LYS A 91 18.83 3.65 -12.83
C LYS A 91 18.09 3.89 -11.54
N LEU A 92 17.04 4.70 -11.59
CA LEU A 92 16.20 5.02 -10.45
C LEU A 92 14.78 4.49 -10.64
N ALA A 93 14.12 4.17 -9.52
CA ALA A 93 12.69 3.94 -9.45
C ALA A 93 12.07 4.96 -8.49
N ALA A 94 11.26 5.86 -9.05
CA ALA A 94 10.57 6.90 -8.32
C ALA A 94 9.12 6.52 -8.08
N PHE A 95 8.63 6.76 -6.87
CA PHE A 95 7.26 6.53 -6.45
C PHE A 95 6.60 7.83 -6.02
N GLU A 96 5.37 8.05 -6.47
CA GLU A 96 4.48 9.07 -5.91
C GLU A 96 3.32 8.36 -5.23
N ALA A 97 3.25 8.49 -3.91
CA ALA A 97 2.25 7.88 -3.06
C ALA A 97 1.05 8.80 -2.92
N LYS A 98 -0.14 8.23 -3.08
CA LYS A 98 -1.42 8.90 -2.85
C LYS A 98 -2.32 7.96 -2.10
N SER A 99 -3.23 8.54 -1.34
CA SER A 99 -4.36 7.80 -0.82
C SER A 99 -5.62 8.27 -1.49
N ILE A 100 -6.56 7.34 -1.68
CA ILE A 100 -7.94 7.70 -1.97
C ILE A 100 -8.45 8.59 -0.84
N THR A 101 -9.25 9.58 -1.23
CA THR A 101 -9.94 10.48 -0.31
C THR A 101 -11.21 9.82 0.20
N GLY A 102 -11.44 9.94 1.50
CA GLY A 102 -12.73 9.66 2.11
C GLY A 102 -12.89 10.41 3.42
N ASP A 103 -14.02 10.17 4.07
CA ASP A 103 -14.43 10.90 5.25
C ASP A 103 -13.92 10.26 6.56
N PHE A 104 -13.44 9.01 6.50
CA PHE A 104 -13.01 8.29 7.71
C PHE A 104 -11.86 8.99 8.40
N ARG A 105 -10.88 9.52 7.67
CA ARG A 105 -9.76 10.22 8.30
C ARG A 105 -10.18 11.47 9.07
N ARG A 106 -11.27 12.12 8.67
CA ARG A 106 -11.82 13.25 9.44
C ARG A 106 -12.56 12.72 10.67
N PHE A 107 -13.32 11.65 10.51
CA PHE A 107 -14.01 10.97 11.60
C PHE A 107 -13.02 10.48 12.68
N ASP A 108 -11.96 9.79 12.28
CA ASP A 108 -10.86 9.35 13.14
C ASP A 108 -10.20 10.52 13.89
N ALA A 109 -9.90 11.61 13.19
CA ALA A 109 -9.35 12.81 13.83
C ALA A 109 -10.34 13.45 14.83
N GLN A 110 -11.65 13.37 14.58
CA GLN A 110 -12.66 13.82 15.53
C GLN A 110 -12.69 12.92 16.77
N LEU A 111 -12.59 11.60 16.63
CA LEU A 111 -12.50 10.68 17.76
C LEU A 111 -11.29 11.00 18.64
N ASP A 112 -10.13 11.29 18.06
CA ASP A 112 -8.94 11.68 18.82
C ASP A 112 -9.15 12.97 19.61
N GLN A 113 -9.80 13.97 19.00
CA GLN A 113 -10.15 15.21 19.70
C GLN A 113 -11.14 14.98 20.84
N MET A 114 -12.16 14.12 20.63
CA MET A 114 -13.12 13.75 21.67
C MET A 114 -12.42 13.07 22.86
N ARG A 115 -11.53 12.10 22.59
CA ARG A 115 -10.72 11.42 23.62
C ARG A 115 -9.86 12.39 24.40
N GLN A 116 -9.21 13.34 23.73
CA GLN A 116 -8.40 14.39 24.39
C GLN A 116 -9.25 15.29 25.32
N ARG A 117 -10.54 15.47 25.01
CA ARG A 117 -11.49 16.20 25.87
C ARG A 117 -12.13 15.33 26.95
N GLY A 118 -11.82 14.03 27.01
CA GLY A 118 -12.41 13.08 27.95
C GLY A 118 -13.85 12.70 27.60
N GLU A 119 -14.27 12.87 26.35
CA GLU A 119 -15.59 12.48 25.86
C GLU A 119 -15.65 10.97 25.56
N ASP A 120 -16.82 10.37 25.80
CA ASP A 120 -17.08 8.99 25.42
C ASP A 120 -17.28 8.87 23.90
N THR A 121 -16.59 7.91 23.30
CA THR A 121 -16.60 7.65 21.85
C THR A 121 -17.28 6.33 21.50
N SER A 122 -17.79 5.58 22.49
CA SER A 122 -18.35 4.23 22.33
C SER A 122 -19.56 4.16 21.39
N ASN A 123 -20.33 5.26 21.28
CA ASN A 123 -21.55 5.34 20.46
C ASN A 123 -21.36 6.12 19.14
N THR A 124 -20.11 6.38 18.76
CA THR A 124 -19.81 7.12 17.54
C THR A 124 -19.54 6.12 16.41
N TRP A 125 -20.27 6.25 15.30
CA TRP A 125 -20.20 5.32 14.17
C TRP A 125 -19.86 6.03 12.86
N HIS A 126 -19.21 5.29 11.96
CA HIS A 126 -18.89 5.72 10.60
C HIS A 126 -19.32 4.61 9.63
N GLU A 127 -20.12 4.98 8.64
CA GLU A 127 -20.60 4.06 7.62
C GLU A 127 -19.75 4.19 6.35
N VAL A 128 -19.44 3.06 5.73
CA VAL A 128 -18.77 3.00 4.43
C VAL A 128 -19.59 2.13 3.49
N THR A 129 -19.71 2.56 2.24
CA THR A 129 -20.37 1.76 1.20
C THR A 129 -19.38 0.78 0.61
N VAL A 130 -19.77 -0.50 0.56
CA VAL A 130 -19.04 -1.55 -0.15
C VAL A 130 -19.26 -1.40 -1.65
N LYS A 131 -18.18 -1.40 -2.43
CA LYS A 131 -18.19 -1.26 -3.89
C LYS A 131 -17.29 -2.31 -4.54
N SER A 132 -17.39 -2.48 -5.85
CA SER A 132 -16.37 -3.25 -6.58
C SER A 132 -15.04 -2.51 -6.61
N ALA A 133 -13.93 -3.25 -6.62
CA ALA A 133 -12.59 -2.71 -6.77
C ALA A 133 -12.46 -1.85 -8.05
N ASN A 134 -13.06 -2.26 -9.17
CA ASN A 134 -13.08 -1.47 -10.40
C ASN A 134 -13.82 -0.14 -10.25
N THR A 135 -14.95 -0.11 -9.52
CA THR A 135 -15.65 1.14 -9.22
C THR A 135 -14.74 2.08 -8.43
N ILE A 136 -14.05 1.58 -7.42
CA ILE A 136 -13.14 2.37 -6.58
C ILE A 136 -11.97 2.91 -7.41
N LEU A 137 -11.34 2.11 -8.28
CA LEU A 137 -10.26 2.57 -9.14
C LEU A 137 -10.72 3.65 -10.13
N ASN A 138 -11.91 3.50 -10.70
CA ASN A 138 -12.49 4.49 -11.59
C ASN A 138 -12.75 5.83 -10.88
N GLU A 139 -13.26 5.79 -9.64
CA GLU A 139 -13.42 6.98 -8.80
C GLU A 139 -12.07 7.59 -8.39
N ALA A 140 -11.04 6.76 -8.20
CA ALA A 140 -9.68 7.18 -7.86
C ALA A 140 -8.87 7.75 -9.03
N ARG A 141 -9.39 7.64 -10.26
CA ARG A 141 -8.71 8.06 -11.49
C ARG A 141 -8.14 9.49 -11.41
N PRO A 142 -8.85 10.51 -10.87
CA PRO A 142 -8.28 11.85 -10.72
C PRO A 142 -7.03 11.90 -9.81
N GLN A 143 -6.99 11.15 -8.70
CA GLN A 143 -5.78 11.08 -7.85
C GLN A 143 -4.64 10.39 -8.59
N ILE A 144 -4.93 9.29 -9.29
CA ILE A 144 -3.93 8.53 -10.05
C ILE A 144 -3.32 9.43 -11.14
N LEU A 145 -4.15 10.13 -11.92
CA LEU A 145 -3.68 11.05 -12.96
C LEU A 145 -2.86 12.21 -12.39
N ARG A 146 -3.23 12.72 -11.21
CA ARG A 146 -2.46 13.76 -10.52
C ARG A 146 -1.08 13.25 -10.09
N ALA A 147 -0.99 12.03 -9.56
CA ALA A 147 0.29 11.41 -9.20
C ALA A 147 1.17 11.19 -10.42
N ARG A 148 0.59 10.68 -11.51
CA ARG A 148 1.24 10.58 -12.82
C ARG A 148 1.81 11.93 -13.23
N ASP A 149 0.99 12.99 -13.27
CA ASP A 149 1.42 14.31 -13.71
C ASP A 149 2.52 14.91 -12.82
N GLN A 150 2.56 14.56 -11.53
CA GLN A 150 3.66 14.93 -10.63
C GLN A 150 4.94 14.19 -11.01
N LEU A 151 4.89 12.87 -11.21
CA LEU A 151 6.05 12.08 -11.66
C LEU A 151 6.60 12.58 -13.00
N LEU A 152 5.74 12.91 -13.96
CA LEU A 152 6.18 13.43 -15.27
C LEU A 152 6.94 14.75 -15.16
N LYS A 153 6.62 15.58 -14.17
CA LYS A 153 7.31 16.86 -13.91
C LYS A 153 8.63 16.69 -13.15
N LYS A 154 8.69 15.70 -12.26
CA LYS A 154 9.78 15.53 -11.28
C LYS A 154 10.84 14.52 -11.72
N VAL A 155 10.48 13.54 -12.56
CA VAL A 155 11.29 12.35 -12.84
C VAL A 155 11.63 12.27 -14.32
N ALA A 156 12.89 11.96 -14.64
CA ALA A 156 13.35 11.81 -16.01
C ALA A 156 12.62 10.65 -16.73
N PRO A 157 12.39 10.72 -18.05
CA PRO A 157 11.75 9.62 -18.80
C PRO A 157 12.57 8.32 -18.86
N THR A 158 13.86 8.37 -18.51
CA THR A 158 14.76 7.23 -18.47
C THR A 158 14.69 6.44 -17.16
N ASP A 159 14.11 7.03 -16.12
CA ASP A 159 13.94 6.41 -14.82
C ASP A 159 12.53 5.85 -14.67
N SER A 160 12.38 4.86 -13.81
CA SER A 160 11.10 4.21 -13.64
C SER A 160 10.14 5.07 -12.82
N ARG A 161 8.91 5.24 -13.32
CA ARG A 161 7.86 6.08 -12.71
C ARG A 161 6.72 5.20 -12.23
N ASN A 162 6.45 5.25 -10.93
CA ASN A 162 5.52 4.32 -10.28
C ASN A 162 4.53 5.10 -9.41
N VAL A 163 3.24 4.86 -9.59
CA VAL A 163 2.20 5.43 -8.73
C VAL A 163 1.89 4.42 -7.63
N PHE A 164 1.83 4.86 -6.38
CA PHE A 164 1.37 4.04 -5.27
C PHE A 164 0.07 4.60 -4.71
N LEU A 165 -1.01 3.84 -4.82
CA LEU A 165 -2.34 4.22 -4.35
C LEU A 165 -2.72 3.40 -3.12
N LEU A 166 -3.08 4.08 -2.04
CA LEU A 166 -3.61 3.46 -0.84
C LEU A 166 -5.13 3.59 -0.79
N VAL A 167 -5.79 2.48 -0.49
CA VAL A 167 -7.24 2.39 -0.31
C VAL A 167 -7.51 1.95 1.13
N HIS A 168 -7.90 2.90 1.98
CA HIS A 168 -8.31 2.61 3.34
C HIS A 168 -9.74 2.04 3.35
N PRO A 169 -10.01 0.88 3.97
CA PRO A 169 -11.31 0.22 3.87
C PRO A 169 -12.46 1.05 4.44
N LEU A 170 -12.20 1.85 5.48
CA LEU A 170 -13.21 2.75 6.05
C LEU A 170 -13.43 4.03 5.22
N ASP A 171 -12.58 4.33 4.23
CA ASP A 171 -12.83 5.37 3.23
C ASP A 171 -13.54 4.81 1.98
N GLN A 172 -13.09 3.65 1.49
CA GLN A 172 -13.72 2.87 0.41
C GLN A 172 -13.44 1.38 0.64
N LEU A 173 -14.49 0.55 0.74
CA LEU A 173 -14.35 -0.90 0.96
C LEU A 173 -14.64 -1.66 -0.34
N ALA A 174 -13.64 -2.39 -0.85
CA ALA A 174 -13.79 -3.27 -2.00
C ALA A 174 -14.40 -4.61 -1.57
N ILE A 175 -15.48 -5.06 -2.22
CA ILE A 175 -16.13 -6.33 -1.92
C ILE A 175 -15.16 -7.52 -2.09
N GLU A 176 -14.28 -7.43 -3.08
CA GLU A 176 -13.30 -8.47 -3.39
C GLU A 176 -12.26 -8.68 -2.28
N CYS A 177 -12.12 -7.72 -1.36
CA CYS A 177 -11.21 -7.80 -0.21
C CYS A 177 -11.88 -8.37 1.05
N VAL A 178 -13.20 -8.62 1.03
CA VAL A 178 -13.97 -9.13 2.17
C VAL A 178 -14.07 -10.66 2.17
N ASP A 179 -13.99 -11.30 1.00
CA ASP A 179 -14.29 -12.73 0.81
C ASP A 179 -13.11 -13.69 1.10
N ASP A 180 -12.24 -13.40 2.08
CA ASP A 180 -11.03 -14.17 2.45
C ASP A 180 -10.07 -14.52 1.27
N ASN A 181 -10.24 -13.88 0.12
CA ASN A 181 -9.47 -14.17 -1.09
C ASN A 181 -8.27 -13.21 -1.21
N PRO A 182 -7.01 -13.69 -1.15
CA PRO A 182 -5.83 -12.83 -1.26
C PRO A 182 -5.51 -12.38 -2.69
N VAL A 183 -6.25 -12.86 -3.69
CA VAL A 183 -5.98 -12.64 -5.13
C VAL A 183 -7.18 -11.98 -5.79
N ILE A 184 -7.07 -10.69 -6.09
CA ILE A 184 -8.14 -9.92 -6.75
C ILE A 184 -7.76 -9.40 -8.13
N GLY A 185 -6.48 -9.44 -8.52
CA GLY A 185 -6.00 -8.85 -9.77
C GLY A 185 -6.64 -9.42 -11.05
N HIS A 186 -7.19 -10.62 -11.03
CA HIS A 186 -7.91 -11.21 -12.18
C HIS A 186 -9.31 -10.60 -12.39
N LEU A 187 -9.84 -9.91 -11.38
CA LEU A 187 -11.13 -9.22 -11.40
C LEU A 187 -10.99 -7.75 -11.82
N LEU A 188 -9.76 -7.22 -11.87
CA LEU A 188 -9.50 -5.83 -12.17
C LEU A 188 -9.45 -5.58 -13.68
N ASP A 189 -10.08 -4.50 -14.12
CA ASP A 189 -10.09 -4.06 -15.50
C ASP A 189 -8.68 -3.57 -15.93
N PRO A 190 -8.29 -3.77 -17.19
CA PRO A 190 -7.08 -3.16 -17.73
C PRO A 190 -7.06 -1.64 -17.58
N ILE A 191 -5.88 -1.06 -17.34
CA ILE A 191 -5.70 0.40 -17.23
C ILE A 191 -5.06 0.93 -18.51
N ASP A 192 -5.81 1.72 -19.28
CA ASP A 192 -5.45 2.23 -20.61
C ASP A 192 -5.00 3.71 -20.63
N TYR A 193 -4.92 4.36 -19.47
CA TYR A 193 -4.64 5.80 -19.35
C TYR A 193 -3.30 6.13 -18.67
N LEU A 194 -2.42 5.13 -18.53
CA LEU A 194 -1.18 5.18 -17.76
C LEU A 194 0.08 4.84 -18.58
N ASP A 195 0.09 5.17 -19.87
CA ASP A 195 1.20 4.84 -20.78
C ASP A 195 2.54 5.48 -20.38
N ASP A 196 2.52 6.60 -19.65
CA ASP A 196 3.73 7.34 -19.23
C ASP A 196 4.25 6.96 -17.83
N VAL A 197 3.64 5.96 -17.18
CA VAL A 197 4.12 5.35 -15.92
C VAL A 197 4.31 3.86 -16.12
N ASP A 198 5.28 3.28 -15.41
CA ASP A 198 5.59 1.85 -15.52
C ASP A 198 4.58 0.99 -14.78
N THR A 199 4.20 1.44 -13.59
CA THR A 199 3.34 0.68 -12.69
C THR A 199 2.39 1.56 -11.90
N LEU A 200 1.21 0.99 -11.61
CA LEU A 200 0.28 1.46 -10.59
C LEU A 200 0.17 0.38 -9.53
N TRP A 201 0.65 0.69 -8.33
CA TRP A 201 0.52 -0.13 -7.13
C TRP A 201 -0.75 0.30 -6.42
N VAL A 202 -1.56 -0.66 -6.01
CA VAL A 202 -2.78 -0.43 -5.24
C VAL A 202 -2.73 -1.31 -4.01
N LEU A 203 -2.57 -0.68 -2.86
CA LEU A 203 -2.72 -1.31 -1.55
C LEU A 203 -4.17 -1.16 -1.13
N TRP A 204 -4.90 -2.27 -1.13
CA TRP A 204 -6.18 -2.40 -0.47
C TRP A 204 -5.91 -2.84 0.96
N VAL A 205 -5.94 -1.87 1.87
CA VAL A 205 -5.52 -2.07 3.26
C VAL A 205 -6.46 -3.09 3.93
N PRO A 206 -5.92 -4.05 4.72
CA PRO A 206 -4.53 -4.07 5.20
C PRO A 206 -3.50 -4.76 4.30
N ASP A 207 -3.82 -5.82 3.55
CA ASP A 207 -2.75 -6.69 2.99
C ASP A 207 -2.88 -7.03 1.51
N HIS A 208 -3.96 -6.63 0.83
CA HIS A 208 -4.11 -6.95 -0.58
C HIS A 208 -3.32 -5.95 -1.41
N LEU A 209 -2.29 -6.42 -2.10
CA LEU A 209 -1.44 -5.58 -2.94
C LEU A 209 -1.51 -6.04 -4.39
N THR A 210 -2.03 -5.17 -5.25
CA THR A 210 -2.11 -5.40 -6.70
C THR A 210 -1.28 -4.38 -7.46
N VAL A 211 -0.58 -4.81 -8.50
CA VAL A 211 0.24 -3.95 -9.35
C VAL A 211 -0.16 -4.11 -10.81
N TRP A 212 -0.61 -3.02 -11.43
CA TRP A 212 -0.73 -2.95 -12.88
C TRP A 212 0.65 -2.69 -13.47
N SER A 213 1.06 -3.50 -14.45
CA SER A 213 2.30 -3.27 -15.20
C SER A 213 1.98 -2.83 -16.62
N THR A 214 2.31 -1.59 -16.97
CA THR A 214 2.12 -1.04 -18.32
C THR A 214 2.91 -1.86 -19.36
N LYS A 215 4.11 -2.31 -19.00
CA LYS A 215 4.94 -3.17 -19.87
C LYS A 215 4.29 -4.51 -20.18
N ARG A 216 3.62 -5.13 -19.19
CA ARG A 216 2.98 -6.46 -19.35
C ARG A 216 1.52 -6.38 -19.75
N GLN A 217 0.91 -5.19 -19.65
CA GLN A 217 -0.53 -4.98 -19.82
C GLN A 217 -1.35 -5.97 -18.98
N ALA A 218 -0.94 -6.14 -17.71
CA ALA A 218 -1.54 -7.13 -16.82
C ALA A 218 -1.42 -6.72 -15.34
N TRP A 219 -2.40 -7.17 -14.55
CA TRP A 219 -2.37 -7.12 -13.09
C TRP A 219 -1.55 -8.25 -12.48
N ILE A 220 -0.79 -7.91 -11.45
CA ILE A 220 0.06 -8.81 -10.66
C ILE A 220 -0.38 -8.69 -9.20
N ASN A 221 -0.62 -9.81 -8.53
CA ASN A 221 -0.88 -9.84 -7.09
C ASN A 221 0.44 -10.07 -6.38
N LEU A 222 0.75 -9.23 -5.38
CA LEU A 222 1.90 -9.38 -4.51
C LEU A 222 1.40 -9.88 -3.16
N ILE A 223 1.88 -11.04 -2.72
CA ILE A 223 1.41 -11.69 -1.49
C ILE A 223 2.58 -11.91 -0.55
N PHE A 224 2.53 -11.29 0.63
CA PHE A 224 3.50 -11.52 1.71
C PHE A 224 3.10 -12.76 2.53
N ALA A 225 3.31 -13.95 1.96
CA ALA A 225 2.95 -15.22 2.56
C ALA A 225 4.05 -16.29 2.48
N GLY A 226 5.20 -15.97 1.87
CA GLY A 226 6.29 -16.94 1.75
C GLY A 226 6.98 -17.17 3.09
N THR A 227 7.22 -18.43 3.46
CA THR A 227 8.19 -18.80 4.51
C THR A 227 9.33 -19.55 3.84
N LEU A 228 10.58 -19.21 4.17
CA LEU A 228 11.72 -20.03 3.76
C LEU A 228 11.69 -21.37 4.51
N GLU A 229 12.40 -22.38 4.01
CA GLU A 229 12.34 -23.78 4.46
C GLU A 229 12.67 -23.99 5.96
N ASN A 230 13.17 -22.97 6.66
CA ASN A 230 13.48 -22.96 8.09
C ASN A 230 12.87 -21.78 8.87
N GLU A 231 11.95 -21.03 8.27
CA GLU A 231 11.29 -19.89 8.92
C GLU A 231 9.98 -20.30 9.58
N ARG A 232 9.77 -19.82 10.80
CA ARG A 232 8.45 -19.91 11.45
C ARG A 232 7.57 -18.79 10.89
N PRO A 233 6.27 -19.05 10.65
CA PRO A 233 5.31 -17.99 10.35
C PRO A 233 5.37 -16.92 11.43
N ILE A 234 5.26 -15.66 11.02
CA ILE A 234 5.20 -14.53 11.96
C ILE A 234 3.84 -14.57 12.65
N GLU A 235 3.84 -14.57 13.98
CA GLU A 235 2.62 -14.48 14.78
C GLU A 235 2.12 -13.03 14.81
N THR A 236 0.97 -12.75 14.21
CA THR A 236 0.41 -11.39 14.08
C THR A 236 -0.75 -11.12 15.06
N GLY A 237 -1.20 -12.15 15.80
CA GLY A 237 -2.32 -12.04 16.73
C GLY A 237 -3.62 -11.65 16.02
N VAL A 238 -4.24 -10.55 16.46
CA VAL A 238 -5.48 -10.00 15.87
C VAL A 238 -5.22 -9.08 14.66
N PHE A 239 -3.97 -8.71 14.42
CA PHE A 239 -3.58 -7.81 13.34
C PHE A 239 -3.07 -8.59 12.14
N SER A 240 -3.03 -7.91 11.01
CA SER A 240 -2.34 -8.44 9.84
C SER A 240 -0.82 -8.32 9.93
N LEU A 241 -0.13 -8.93 8.96
CA LEU A 241 1.32 -8.82 8.83
C LEU A 241 1.75 -7.37 8.57
N LEU A 242 1.08 -6.64 7.68
CA LEU A 242 1.43 -5.23 7.42
C LEU A 242 1.14 -4.35 8.64
N GLN A 243 0.03 -4.57 9.34
CA GLN A 243 -0.30 -3.84 10.56
C GLN A 243 0.70 -4.12 11.69
N THR A 244 1.19 -5.36 11.78
CA THR A 244 2.26 -5.72 12.73
C THR A 244 3.56 -4.96 12.40
N ALA A 245 3.94 -4.93 11.12
CA ALA A 245 5.11 -4.18 10.65
C ALA A 245 4.97 -2.67 10.89
N GLU A 246 3.78 -2.12 10.65
CA GLU A 246 3.46 -0.72 10.94
C GLU A 246 3.60 -0.42 12.43
N SER A 247 3.00 -1.23 13.30
CA SER A 247 3.10 -1.06 14.75
C SER A 247 4.56 -1.05 15.22
N GLU A 248 5.39 -1.93 14.66
CA GLU A 248 6.81 -1.97 14.96
C GLU A 248 7.55 -0.73 14.47
N PHE A 249 7.26 -0.26 13.24
CA PHE A 249 7.82 0.98 12.69
C PHE A 249 7.47 2.19 13.54
N LEU A 250 6.19 2.36 13.91
CA LEU A 250 5.74 3.48 14.74
C LEU A 250 6.38 3.46 16.13
N THR A 251 6.51 2.27 16.73
CA THR A 251 7.19 2.08 18.02
C THR A 251 8.66 2.48 17.94
N LYS A 252 9.40 1.98 16.93
CA LYS A 252 10.84 2.23 16.76
C LYS A 252 11.15 3.69 16.43
N THR A 253 10.24 4.38 15.77
CA THR A 253 10.38 5.80 15.40
C THR A 253 9.86 6.75 16.47
N GLY A 254 9.34 6.23 17.58
CA GLY A 254 8.81 7.04 18.68
C GLY A 254 7.53 7.79 18.33
N ASN A 255 6.79 7.34 17.30
CA ASN A 255 5.53 7.95 16.94
C ASN A 255 4.45 7.56 17.95
N VAL A 256 3.99 8.56 18.71
CA VAL A 256 2.98 8.41 19.76
C VAL A 256 1.56 8.70 19.27
N ASN A 257 1.41 9.17 18.03
CA ASN A 257 0.10 9.44 17.47
C ASN A 257 -0.52 8.13 16.96
N GLY A 258 -1.84 7.99 17.10
CA GLY A 258 -2.57 6.87 16.51
C GLY A 258 -2.39 6.81 15.00
N SER A 259 -2.44 5.60 14.44
CA SER A 259 -2.51 5.39 13.00
C SER A 259 -3.92 4.98 12.59
N PRO A 260 -4.50 5.58 11.53
CA PRO A 260 -5.81 5.17 11.04
C PRO A 260 -5.82 3.73 10.53
N TYR A 261 -4.65 3.17 10.21
CA TYR A 261 -4.50 1.82 9.65
C TYR A 261 -4.47 0.71 10.72
N MET A 262 -4.50 1.07 12.00
CA MET A 262 -4.57 0.12 13.13
C MET A 262 -6.03 -0.15 13.52
N PHE A 263 -6.65 -1.11 12.82
CA PHE A 263 -8.04 -1.54 13.06
C PHE A 263 -8.15 -3.07 12.97
N ALA A 264 -9.24 -3.62 13.49
CA ALA A 264 -9.58 -5.04 13.33
C ALA A 264 -11.03 -5.16 12.83
N PHE A 265 -11.27 -6.10 11.92
CA PHE A 265 -12.63 -6.47 11.53
C PHE A 265 -13.16 -7.55 12.48
N SER A 266 -14.40 -7.38 12.92
CA SER A 266 -15.16 -8.43 13.60
C SER A 266 -16.49 -8.58 12.90
N SER A 267 -16.85 -9.80 12.49
CA SER A 267 -18.25 -10.10 12.19
C SER A 267 -19.05 -10.02 13.48
N GLY A 268 -19.97 -9.06 13.58
CA GLY A 268 -21.00 -9.13 14.60
C GLY A 268 -21.87 -10.35 14.30
N GLU A 269 -21.96 -11.31 15.21
CA GLU A 269 -23.19 -12.11 15.28
C GLU A 269 -24.29 -11.10 15.64
N ASP A 270 -25.34 -11.03 14.82
CA ASP A 270 -26.51 -10.18 15.10
C ASP A 270 -27.02 -10.50 16.51
N GLY A 271 -26.60 -9.71 17.50
CA GLY A 271 -27.21 -9.68 18.80
C GLY A 271 -28.60 -9.10 18.62
N GLU A 272 -29.62 -9.91 18.91
CA GLU A 272 -30.98 -9.43 19.14
C GLU A 272 -30.91 -8.14 19.98
N TYR A 273 -31.22 -7.01 19.34
CA TYR A 273 -31.56 -5.80 20.05
C TYR A 273 -32.94 -6.03 20.67
N ASP A 274 -32.97 -6.67 21.84
CA ASP A 274 -34.14 -6.63 22.69
C ASP A 274 -34.34 -5.20 23.19
N ALA A 275 -35.52 -4.67 22.86
CA ALA A 275 -36.01 -3.32 23.16
C ALA A 275 -36.29 -3.07 24.65
#